data_AF-V4KSQ5-F1
#
_entry.id   AF-V4KSQ5-F1
#
_cell.length_a   1.000
_cell.length_b   1.000
_cell.length_c   1.000
_cell.angle_alpha   90.00
_cell.angle_beta   90.00
_cell.angle_gamma   90.00
#
_symmetry.space_group_name_H-M   'P 1'
#
loop_
_entity.id
_entity.type
_entity.pdbx_description
1 polymer ?
#
loop_
_entity_poly.entity_id
_entity_poly.type
_entity_poly.pdbx_seq_one_letter_code
_entity_poly.pdbx_strand_id
1 'polypeptide(L)'
;MSSSTNLNAKSGNDPLAHQGEESSANPQDQNKSNTANSEEDKCWVRRYLKKGECKDSFLEADKCVDDEDDVNKCRDATIKFMTCMYANQDYYGLYLGEKKAALTRELDMLEEAEAAAAKKKESEELKGK
;
A
#
# COMPACT_ATOMS: atom_id res chain seq x y z
N MET A 1 -58.69 2.80 1.25
CA MET A 1 -58.93 2.61 -0.19
C MET A 1 -59.68 3.82 -0.72
N SER A 2 -59.02 4.64 -1.56
CA SER A 2 -59.57 5.35 -2.73
C SER A 2 -58.60 6.46 -3.11
N SER A 3 -57.97 6.23 -4.26
CA SER A 3 -57.01 7.08 -4.95
C SER A 3 -57.69 8.29 -5.58
N SER A 4 -56.93 9.36 -5.80
CA SER A 4 -57.10 10.23 -6.97
C SER A 4 -55.76 10.90 -7.31
N THR A 5 -55.39 10.74 -8.57
CA THR A 5 -54.12 11.08 -9.20
C THR A 5 -54.16 12.43 -9.92
N ASN A 6 -53.05 13.16 -9.81
CA ASN A 6 -52.27 13.84 -10.87
C ASN A 6 -52.93 14.94 -11.74
N LEU A 7 -52.37 16.16 -11.70
CA LEU A 7 -52.15 16.99 -12.89
C LEU A 7 -50.87 17.83 -12.76
N ASN A 8 -50.00 17.59 -13.74
CA ASN A 8 -48.73 18.19 -14.13
C ASN A 8 -48.78 19.72 -14.37
N ALA A 9 -47.73 20.45 -13.95
CA ALA A 9 -47.36 21.74 -14.52
C ALA A 9 -45.85 21.78 -14.81
N LYS A 10 -45.57 21.91 -16.11
CA LYS A 10 -44.31 21.90 -16.84
C LYS A 10 -43.76 23.33 -16.93
N SER A 11 -42.44 23.53 -16.80
CA SER A 11 -41.63 24.55 -17.54
C SER A 11 -40.24 24.65 -16.88
N GLY A 12 -39.10 24.45 -17.53
CA GLY A 12 -38.82 24.23 -18.94
C GLY A 12 -37.44 23.60 -19.13
N ASN A 13 -37.33 22.80 -20.18
CA ASN A 13 -36.08 22.53 -20.88
C ASN A 13 -36.18 23.27 -22.21
N ASP A 14 -35.10 23.92 -22.64
CA ASP A 14 -34.81 24.03 -24.06
C ASP A 14 -33.32 23.74 -24.35
N PRO A 15 -33.01 23.20 -25.54
CA PRO A 15 -31.86 22.34 -25.79
C PRO A 15 -30.94 22.86 -26.91
N LEU A 16 -29.68 22.39 -26.92
CA LEU A 16 -28.85 22.25 -28.12
C LEU A 16 -27.72 21.28 -27.68
N ALA A 17 -27.75 19.98 -28.00
CA ALA A 17 -27.46 19.39 -29.31
C ALA A 17 -26.21 20.04 -29.95
N HIS A 18 -25.13 19.35 -30.28
CA HIS A 18 -25.09 18.03 -30.91
C HIS A 18 -23.62 17.54 -31.03
N GLN A 19 -23.46 16.21 -31.08
CA GLN A 19 -22.45 15.44 -31.85
C GLN A 19 -21.02 15.54 -31.34
N GLY A 20 -20.47 14.44 -30.81
CA GLY A 20 -19.91 13.32 -31.58
C GLY A 20 -18.40 13.43 -31.39
N GLU A 21 -17.68 12.45 -30.87
CA GLU A 21 -17.30 11.27 -31.61
C GLU A 21 -16.56 10.30 -30.67
N GLU A 22 -16.86 9.02 -30.87
CA GLU A 22 -16.15 7.87 -30.33
C GLU A 22 -14.68 7.90 -30.75
N SER A 23 -13.75 7.89 -29.79
CA SER A 23 -12.36 7.49 -30.07
C SER A 23 -11.99 6.32 -29.18
N SER A 24 -12.02 5.16 -29.84
CA SER A 24 -11.50 3.87 -29.40
C SER A 24 -9.96 3.89 -29.29
N ALA A 25 -9.46 3.04 -28.39
CA ALA A 25 -8.09 2.51 -28.24
C ALA A 25 -6.95 3.46 -27.77
N ASN A 26 -6.51 3.30 -26.51
CA ASN A 26 -5.48 2.30 -26.15
C ASN A 26 -5.21 2.34 -24.61
N PRO A 27 -5.33 1.22 -23.88
CA PRO A 27 -4.93 1.11 -22.47
C PRO A 27 -3.41 0.91 -22.35
N GLN A 28 -2.63 1.99 -22.42
CA GLN A 28 -1.23 1.96 -22.01
C GLN A 28 -0.85 3.28 -21.34
N ASP A 29 -1.05 3.33 -20.02
CA ASP A 29 -0.01 3.84 -19.12
C ASP A 29 -0.26 3.26 -17.72
N GLN A 30 -0.06 1.95 -17.59
CA GLN A 30 0.25 1.34 -16.30
C GLN A 30 1.74 1.58 -16.01
N ASN A 31 2.10 2.84 -15.80
CA ASN A 31 3.35 3.20 -15.11
C ASN A 31 3.06 4.33 -14.12
N LYS A 32 2.04 4.15 -13.29
CA LYS A 32 1.94 4.88 -12.04
C LYS A 32 2.76 4.13 -10.99
N SER A 33 4.05 4.41 -11.01
CA SER A 33 4.94 4.52 -9.86
C SER A 33 4.43 3.87 -8.58
N ASN A 34 5.01 2.72 -8.21
CA ASN A 34 4.88 2.21 -6.86
C ASN A 34 6.24 1.99 -6.20
N THR A 35 7.12 2.98 -6.35
CA THR A 35 8.05 3.32 -5.29
C THR A 35 7.29 4.21 -4.30
N ALA A 36 6.32 3.63 -3.58
CA ALA A 36 5.72 4.24 -2.38
C ALA A 36 6.72 4.14 -1.20
N ASN A 37 7.94 4.60 -1.47
CA ASN A 37 9.02 4.86 -0.54
C ASN A 37 9.49 6.29 -0.76
N SER A 38 8.54 7.20 -1.05
CA SER A 38 8.87 8.60 -0.96
C SER A 38 8.97 8.96 0.52
N GLU A 39 9.98 9.75 0.89
CA GLU A 39 10.20 10.17 2.27
C GLU A 39 8.97 10.90 2.86
N GLU A 40 8.12 11.47 1.99
CA GLU A 40 6.83 12.07 2.34
C GLU A 40 5.78 11.04 2.80
N ASP A 41 5.75 9.85 2.21
CA ASP A 41 4.88 8.73 2.66
C ASP A 41 5.39 8.17 3.99
N LYS A 42 6.71 8.07 4.17
CA LYS A 42 7.31 7.77 5.48
C LYS A 42 6.97 8.87 6.50
N CYS A 43 6.93 10.13 6.08
CA CYS A 43 6.56 11.25 6.95
C CYS A 43 5.07 11.18 7.37
N TRP A 44 4.18 10.79 6.46
CA TRP A 44 2.77 10.54 6.74
C TRP A 44 2.58 9.32 7.65
N VAL A 45 3.18 8.17 7.32
CA VAL A 45 3.07 6.94 8.10
C VAL A 45 3.63 7.15 9.50
N ARG A 46 4.83 7.75 9.63
CA ARG A 46 5.41 8.13 10.93
C ARG A 46 4.46 9.04 11.71
N ARG A 47 3.79 10.01 11.08
CA ARG A 47 2.80 10.88 11.74
C ARG A 47 1.54 10.11 12.17
N TYR A 48 1.10 9.14 11.38
CA TYR A 48 -0.04 8.27 11.70
C TYR A 48 0.27 7.35 12.88
N LEU A 49 1.47 6.75 12.93
CA LEU A 49 1.93 5.86 14.00
C LEU A 49 2.25 6.59 15.30
N LYS A 50 2.55 7.90 15.24
CA LYS A 50 2.64 8.80 16.41
C LYS A 50 1.28 9.12 17.06
N LYS A 51 0.19 8.50 16.58
CA LYS A 51 -1.17 8.57 17.14
C LYS A 51 -1.64 7.15 17.51
N GLY A 52 -2.78 7.08 18.19
CA GLY A 52 -3.38 5.82 18.63
C GLY A 52 -2.71 5.24 19.87
N GLU A 53 -3.19 4.07 20.28
CA GLU A 53 -2.86 3.35 21.51
C GLU A 53 -1.40 2.88 21.54
N CYS A 54 -0.79 2.70 20.37
CA CYS A 54 0.58 2.17 20.23
C CYS A 54 1.65 3.24 20.05
N LYS A 55 1.30 4.53 20.21
CA LYS A 55 2.21 5.66 20.06
C LYS A 55 3.50 5.50 20.87
N ASP A 56 3.40 5.13 22.15
CA ASP A 56 4.58 5.10 23.03
C ASP A 56 5.55 3.98 22.62
N SER A 57 5.01 2.81 22.29
CA SER A 57 5.80 1.70 21.72
C SER A 57 6.40 2.07 20.35
N PHE A 58 5.69 2.85 19.54
CA PHE A 58 6.22 3.37 18.28
C PHE A 58 7.41 4.31 18.52
N LEU A 59 7.32 5.26 19.47
CA LEU A 59 8.41 6.18 19.76
C LEU A 59 9.65 5.46 20.31
N GLU A 60 9.46 4.37 21.05
CA GLU A 60 10.54 3.49 21.51
C GLU A 60 11.23 2.80 20.32
N ALA A 61 10.46 2.29 19.36
CA ALA A 61 11.01 1.68 18.14
C ALA A 61 11.66 2.69 17.19
N ASP A 62 11.08 3.89 17.02
CA ASP A 62 11.54 4.96 16.11
C ASP A 62 12.90 5.52 16.57
N LYS A 63 13.11 5.67 17.87
CA LYS A 63 14.41 6.13 18.43
C LYS A 63 15.55 5.15 18.16
N CYS A 64 15.24 3.86 18.09
CA CYS A 64 16.27 2.85 17.88
C CYS A 64 16.81 2.83 16.44
N VAL A 65 16.07 3.38 15.48
CA VAL A 65 16.55 3.55 14.11
C VAL A 65 17.68 4.60 14.04
N ASP A 66 17.73 5.53 14.98
CA ASP A 66 18.76 6.57 15.05
C ASP A 66 20.02 6.11 15.83
N ASP A 67 19.92 5.04 16.62
CA ASP A 67 21.00 4.49 17.46
C ASP A 67 21.50 3.14 16.88
N GLU A 68 22.50 3.18 16.00
CA GLU A 68 23.02 1.97 15.29
C GLU A 68 23.68 0.91 16.22
N ASP A 69 23.92 1.23 17.50
CA ASP A 69 24.70 0.40 18.41
C ASP A 69 23.91 -0.69 19.17
N ASP A 70 22.57 -0.78 19.06
CA ASP A 70 21.77 -1.71 19.89
C ASP A 70 20.62 -2.44 19.17
N VAL A 71 21.01 -3.22 18.15
CA VAL A 71 20.10 -4.02 17.30
C VAL A 71 19.13 -4.90 18.10
N ASN A 72 19.57 -5.44 19.24
CA ASN A 72 18.73 -6.29 20.09
C ASN A 72 17.60 -5.49 20.76
N LYS A 73 17.89 -4.29 21.27
CA LYS A 73 16.85 -3.40 21.81
C LYS A 73 15.90 -2.93 20.73
N CYS A 74 16.38 -2.66 19.51
CA CYS A 74 15.49 -2.30 18.39
C CYS A 74 14.52 -3.42 18.06
N ARG A 75 14.99 -4.67 18.11
CA ARG A 75 14.16 -5.84 17.88
C ARG A 75 13.06 -5.95 18.92
N ASP A 76 13.40 -5.83 20.20
CA ASP A 76 12.42 -5.95 21.29
C ASP A 76 11.39 -4.80 21.26
N ALA A 77 11.84 -3.57 21.01
CA ALA A 77 10.96 -2.41 20.81
C ALA A 77 10.04 -2.60 19.61
N THR A 78 10.55 -3.12 18.49
CA THR A 78 9.76 -3.42 17.29
C THR A 78 8.73 -4.51 17.55
N ILE A 79 9.09 -5.57 18.29
CA ILE A 79 8.16 -6.64 18.68
C ILE A 79 7.03 -6.06 19.52
N LYS A 80 7.37 -5.29 20.57
CA LYS A 80 6.39 -4.64 21.46
C LYS A 80 5.44 -3.73 20.68
N PHE A 81 5.97 -2.93 19.75
CA PHE A 81 5.18 -2.09 18.87
C PHE A 81 4.22 -2.92 18.01
N MET A 82 4.71 -3.94 17.32
CA MET A 82 3.88 -4.80 16.47
C MET A 82 2.80 -5.54 17.27
N THR A 83 3.14 -6.08 18.44
CA THR A 83 2.18 -6.74 19.33
C THR A 83 1.05 -5.79 19.71
N CYS A 84 1.36 -4.53 20.05
CA CYS A 84 0.34 -3.53 20.33
C CYS A 84 -0.58 -3.30 19.12
N MET A 85 -0.02 -3.17 17.91
CA MET A 85 -0.82 -2.95 16.70
C MET A 85 -1.77 -4.12 16.42
N TYR A 86 -1.29 -5.37 16.58
CA TYR A 86 -2.12 -6.56 16.40
C TYR A 86 -3.24 -6.69 17.45
N ALA A 87 -3.07 -6.11 18.63
CA ALA A 87 -4.14 -6.02 19.63
C ALA A 87 -5.15 -4.89 19.34
N ASN A 88 -4.77 -3.89 18.55
CA ASN A 88 -5.58 -2.70 18.24
C ASN A 88 -5.85 -2.58 16.72
N GLN A 89 -6.29 -3.67 16.10
CA GLN A 89 -6.47 -3.74 14.64
C GLN A 89 -7.54 -2.78 14.10
N ASP A 90 -8.51 -2.37 14.91
CA ASP A 90 -9.53 -1.41 14.47
C ASP A 90 -8.91 -0.08 14.01
N TYR A 91 -7.86 0.37 14.69
CA TYR A 91 -7.10 1.54 14.29
C TYR A 91 -6.02 1.19 13.25
N TYR A 92 -5.26 0.10 13.48
CA TYR A 92 -4.02 -0.20 12.72
C TYR A 92 -4.16 -1.20 11.57
N GLY A 93 -5.35 -1.73 11.31
CA GLY A 93 -5.56 -2.85 10.39
C GLY A 93 -5.12 -2.58 8.95
N LEU A 94 -5.36 -1.36 8.44
CA LEU A 94 -4.92 -0.96 7.09
C LEU A 94 -3.39 -0.99 6.96
N TYR A 95 -2.69 -0.37 7.91
CA TYR A 95 -1.22 -0.39 7.94
C TYR A 95 -0.66 -1.81 8.04
N LEU A 96 -1.26 -2.66 8.89
CA LEU A 96 -0.83 -4.06 9.03
C LEU A 96 -1.02 -4.86 7.74
N GLY A 97 -2.13 -4.63 7.02
CA GLY A 97 -2.39 -5.23 5.71
C GLY A 97 -1.36 -4.81 4.67
N GLU A 98 -1.09 -3.51 4.56
CA GLU A 98 -0.08 -2.96 3.65
C GLU A 98 1.32 -3.49 3.97
N LYS A 99 1.69 -3.51 5.26
CA LYS A 99 2.97 -4.04 5.72
C LYS A 99 3.13 -5.52 5.34
N LYS A 100 2.10 -6.33 5.56
CA LYS A 100 2.13 -7.76 5.19
C LYS A 100 2.30 -7.93 3.68
N ALA A 101 1.55 -7.17 2.89
CA ALA A 101 1.64 -7.23 1.42
C ALA A 101 3.01 -6.78 0.91
N ALA A 102 3.62 -5.77 1.53
CA ALA A 102 4.99 -5.35 1.19
C ALA A 102 6.00 -6.45 1.48
N LEU A 103 5.95 -7.07 2.67
CA LEU A 103 6.84 -8.15 3.05
C LEU A 103 6.69 -9.38 2.13
N THR A 104 5.46 -9.74 1.75
CA THR A 104 5.22 -10.83 0.81
C THR A 104 5.86 -10.56 -0.55
N ARG A 105 5.69 -9.36 -1.11
CA ARG A 105 6.33 -9.00 -2.38
C ARG A 105 7.85 -9.06 -2.31
N GLU A 106 8.43 -8.63 -1.20
CA GLU A 106 9.88 -8.69 -0.99
C GLU A 106 10.40 -10.13 -0.96
N LEU A 107 9.68 -11.04 -0.28
CA LEU A 107 9.99 -12.46 -0.28
C LEU A 107 9.87 -13.09 -1.66
N ASP A 108 8.81 -12.76 -2.42
CA ASP A 108 8.60 -13.27 -3.78
C ASP A 108 9.76 -12.85 -4.70
N MET A 109 10.19 -11.58 -4.62
CA MET A 109 11.32 -11.06 -5.40
C MET A 109 12.66 -11.74 -5.03
N LEU A 110 12.88 -12.05 -3.75
CA LEU A 110 14.05 -12.79 -3.29
C LEU A 110 14.07 -14.21 -3.86
N GLU A 111 12.93 -14.91 -3.83
CA GLU A 111 12.81 -16.27 -4.39
C GLU A 111 13.07 -16.30 -5.90
N GLU A 112 12.50 -15.34 -6.65
CA GLU A 112 12.75 -15.19 -8.08
C GLU A 112 14.22 -14.90 -8.39
N ALA A 113 14.86 -14.03 -7.60
CA ALA A 113 16.28 -13.69 -7.75
C ALA A 113 17.19 -14.91 -7.47
N GLU A 114 16.88 -15.71 -6.45
CA GLU A 114 17.60 -16.94 -6.14
C GLU A 114 17.45 -17.98 -7.26
N ALA A 115 16.23 -18.17 -7.78
CA ALA A 115 15.96 -19.07 -8.90
C ALA A 115 16.69 -18.62 -10.19
N ALA A 116 16.73 -17.31 -10.47
CA ALA A 116 17.47 -16.76 -11.60
C ALA A 116 18.99 -16.92 -11.42
N ALA A 117 19.51 -16.73 -10.21
CA ALA A 117 20.92 -16.94 -9.91
C ALA A 117 21.33 -18.42 -10.06
N ALA A 118 20.49 -19.37 -9.65
CA ALA A 118 20.73 -20.80 -9.83
C ALA A 118 20.82 -21.17 -11.33
N LYS A 119 19.86 -20.70 -12.15
CA LYS A 119 19.86 -20.95 -13.60
C LYS A 119 21.08 -20.37 -14.32
N LYS A 120 21.57 -19.19 -13.88
CA LYS A 120 22.79 -18.59 -14.44
C LYS A 120 24.02 -19.47 -14.15
N LYS A 121 24.16 -19.97 -12.92
CA LYS A 121 25.27 -20.86 -12.54
C LYS A 121 25.27 -22.16 -13.34
N GLU A 122 24.10 -22.78 -13.55
CA GLU A 122 23.99 -23.98 -14.41
C GLU A 122 24.37 -23.68 -15.87
N SER A 123 23.93 -22.55 -16.43
CA SER A 123 24.26 -22.16 -17.80
C SER A 123 25.74 -21.82 -17.99
N GLU A 124 26.42 -21.28 -16.98
CA GLU A 124 27.86 -20.99 -17.02
C GLU A 124 28.69 -22.26 -16.88
N GLU A 125 28.27 -23.22 -16.05
CA GLU A 125 28.93 -24.53 -15.91
C GLU A 125 28.83 -25.38 -17.19
N LEU A 126 27.70 -25.32 -17.90
CA LEU A 126 27.51 -25.99 -19.19
C LEU A 126 28.33 -25.40 -20.34
N LYS A 127 28.74 -24.13 -20.24
CA LYS A 127 29.48 -23.42 -21.31
C LYS A 127 30.99 -23.47 -21.14
N GLY A 128 31.48 -23.91 -19.97
CA GLY A 128 32.90 -24.06 -19.65
C GLY A 128 33.46 -25.49 -19.81
N LYS A 129 32.67 -26.45 -20.31
CA LYS A 129 33.09 -27.82 -20.61
C LYS A 129 33.22 -28.07 -22.11
#